data_AF-A0A919XYA5-F1
#
_entry.id   AF-A0A919XYA5-F1
#
_cell.length_a   1.000
_cell.length_b   1.000
_cell.length_c   1.000
_cell.angle_alpha   90.00
_cell.angle_beta   90.00
_cell.angle_gamma   90.00
#
_symmetry.space_group_name_H-M   'P 1'
#
loop_
_entity.id
_entity.type
_entity.pdbx_description
1 polymer ?
#
loop_
_entity_poly.entity_id
_entity_poly.type
_entity_poly.pdbx_seq_one_letter_code
_entity_poly.pdbx_strand_id
1 'polypeptide(L)'
;MKLKKLGAAVLAASLVLGGVVVATPIQKTYAASDFSYSQEAKDALEYINNIRAEAGLGQVTLNPFLTKAAENHAKYLSSNKTTGHEELGGKAGFTGEDAEVRVLAISGDLKQSQGTSEVITYNMNSVITAVDDLLNSAYHRDPFLNTGTSEVGVSLYAGYFVLTYHLDASSNATSLYPYNSQTGVPTSFIGATENPNPLSKFGIQKSGYVISFYPPHFLDTKKIDATIKDSSGNNVPFFSEWYNGFWFFYTKEPMKNSETYTVSVNYKPLYEPEFEGQTLNKTWSFTTVAGSNNSGGSQGSTPDPNEPNIPPSDITNAIGVGEKYSKTNVGVKINGKSVELSPKAKIVNGSTFIPLRGVFEQLNSTVAWNQKAQQITITRGSTVVKLTVNSKTAYINGQKKTLLVAPFVDKTTNSTYVPLRFASEAIGAKVSWDQVEYLAEINAQ
;
A
#
# COMPACT_ATOMS: atom_id res chain seq x y z
N MET A 1 -32.29 68.29 45.85
CA MET A 1 -33.39 67.43 45.38
C MET A 1 -32.93 66.71 44.10
N LYS A 2 -32.71 65.39 44.20
CA LYS A 2 -32.64 64.30 43.17
C LYS A 2 -31.84 64.53 41.86
N LEU A 3 -30.69 63.87 41.62
CA LEU A 3 -30.38 62.47 41.21
C LEU A 3 -30.63 62.09 39.73
N LYS A 4 -29.54 61.75 39.00
CA LYS A 4 -29.23 60.48 38.24
C LYS A 4 -28.19 60.79 37.14
N LYS A 5 -26.93 60.32 37.23
CA LYS A 5 -26.33 58.99 36.98
C LYS A 5 -25.76 58.80 35.55
N LEU A 6 -24.46 58.47 35.57
CA LEU A 6 -23.48 58.06 34.55
C LEU A 6 -23.95 57.20 33.37
N GLY A 7 -23.27 57.40 32.24
CA GLY A 7 -22.92 56.37 31.25
C GLY A 7 -21.49 56.59 30.75
N ALA A 8 -20.61 55.60 30.93
CA ALA A 8 -19.21 55.63 30.53
C ALA A 8 -19.04 55.21 29.06
N ALA A 9 -18.16 55.89 28.32
CA ALA A 9 -17.67 55.44 27.02
C ALA A 9 -16.15 55.28 27.10
N VAL A 10 -15.69 54.03 26.99
CA VAL A 10 -14.28 53.63 26.96
C VAL A 10 -13.77 53.81 25.52
N LEU A 11 -12.68 54.57 25.37
CA LEU A 11 -11.87 54.62 24.15
C LEU A 11 -11.22 53.24 23.92
N ALA A 12 -11.52 52.59 22.80
CA ALA A 12 -10.75 51.47 22.29
C ALA A 12 -9.80 51.99 21.20
N ALA A 13 -8.50 51.91 21.46
CA ALA A 13 -7.46 52.16 20.48
C ALA A 13 -7.34 50.96 19.53
N SER A 14 -7.58 51.21 18.24
CA SER A 14 -7.44 50.21 17.17
C SER A 14 -5.96 50.03 16.82
N LEU A 15 -5.36 48.90 17.19
CA LEU A 15 -4.09 48.47 16.59
C LEU A 15 -4.37 47.99 15.15
N VAL A 16 -3.81 48.70 14.18
CA VAL A 16 -3.74 48.25 12.79
C VAL A 16 -2.56 47.28 12.67
N LEU A 17 -2.82 45.98 12.79
CA LEU A 17 -1.91 44.95 12.32
C LEU A 17 -2.17 44.75 10.82
N GLY A 18 -1.24 45.25 10.00
CA GLY A 18 -1.20 44.97 8.58
C GLY A 18 -0.88 43.49 8.35
N GLY A 19 -1.93 42.66 8.35
CA GLY A 19 -1.85 41.31 7.80
C GLY A 19 -1.85 41.40 6.28
N VAL A 20 -0.73 41.06 5.66
CA VAL A 20 -0.74 40.66 4.25
C VAL A 20 -1.62 39.43 4.18
N VAL A 21 -2.85 39.59 3.67
CA VAL A 21 -3.65 38.45 3.24
C VAL A 21 -2.94 37.91 2.00
N VAL A 22 -2.09 36.91 2.20
CA VAL A 22 -1.69 36.04 1.10
C VAL A 22 -2.97 35.31 0.73
N ALA A 23 -3.65 35.78 -0.31
CA ALA A 23 -4.74 35.04 -0.92
C ALA A 23 -4.13 33.73 -1.41
N THR A 24 -4.30 32.65 -0.63
CA THR A 24 -4.15 31.30 -1.17
C THR A 24 -5.04 31.24 -2.39
N PRO A 25 -4.50 30.95 -3.59
CA PRO A 25 -5.34 30.80 -4.76
C PRO A 25 -6.39 29.75 -4.41
N ILE A 26 -7.67 30.09 -4.63
CA ILE A 26 -8.76 29.13 -4.52
C ILE A 26 -8.38 28.00 -5.49
N GLN A 27 -7.90 26.88 -4.97
CA GLN A 27 -7.65 25.67 -5.75
C GLN A 27 -8.99 25.33 -6.38
N LYS A 28 -9.06 25.39 -7.70
CA LYS A 28 -10.27 25.02 -8.44
C LYS A 28 -10.57 23.56 -8.08
N THR A 29 -11.58 23.32 -7.23
CA THR A 29 -12.05 21.97 -6.93
C THR A 29 -12.75 21.47 -8.18
N TYR A 30 -12.19 20.46 -8.82
CA TYR A 30 -12.81 19.83 -9.99
C TYR A 30 -13.86 18.83 -9.52
N ALA A 31 -15.04 18.82 -10.15
CA ALA A 31 -16.00 17.74 -9.95
C ALA A 31 -15.65 16.56 -10.87
N ALA A 32 -15.97 15.33 -10.46
CA ALA A 32 -15.76 14.14 -11.29
C ALA A 32 -16.45 14.24 -12.66
N SER A 33 -17.57 14.96 -12.75
CA SER A 33 -18.32 15.25 -13.98
C SER A 33 -17.60 16.16 -14.96
N ASP A 34 -16.55 16.85 -14.53
CA ASP A 34 -15.81 17.81 -15.35
C ASP A 34 -14.76 17.12 -16.23
N PHE A 35 -14.61 15.80 -16.10
CA PHE A 35 -13.59 15.02 -16.78
C PHE A 35 -14.19 14.07 -17.81
N SER A 36 -13.52 14.00 -18.96
CA SER A 36 -13.73 12.98 -19.99
C SER A 36 -12.45 12.17 -20.15
N TYR A 37 -12.57 10.85 -20.27
CA TYR A 37 -11.43 9.98 -20.54
C TYR A 37 -11.05 10.00 -22.02
N SER A 38 -9.75 10.09 -22.30
CA SER A 38 -9.21 9.90 -23.65
C SER A 38 -9.47 8.48 -24.16
N GLN A 39 -9.32 8.26 -25.46
CA GLN A 39 -9.47 6.91 -26.01
C GLN A 39 -8.35 5.99 -25.49
N GLU A 40 -7.13 6.51 -25.40
CA GLU A 40 -5.97 5.79 -24.86
C GLU A 40 -6.19 5.32 -23.42
N ALA A 41 -6.79 6.16 -22.56
CA ALA A 41 -7.12 5.76 -21.20
C ALA A 41 -8.15 4.61 -21.15
N LYS A 42 -9.13 4.63 -22.06
CA LYS A 42 -10.14 3.56 -22.17
C LYS A 42 -9.54 2.26 -22.72
N ASP A 43 -8.69 2.35 -23.74
CA ASP A 43 -8.00 1.20 -24.32
C ASP A 43 -7.07 0.55 -23.29
N ALA A 44 -6.36 1.37 -22.50
CA ALA A 44 -5.55 0.90 -21.39
C ALA A 44 -6.41 0.20 -20.33
N LEU A 45 -7.54 0.80 -19.92
CA LEU A 45 -8.44 0.21 -18.94
C LEU A 45 -8.96 -1.16 -19.40
N GLU A 46 -9.40 -1.27 -20.66
CA GLU A 46 -9.87 -2.52 -21.23
C GLU A 46 -8.77 -3.59 -21.20
N TYR A 47 -7.56 -3.24 -21.64
CA TYR A 47 -6.44 -4.17 -21.65
C TYR A 47 -6.02 -4.62 -20.23
N ILE A 48 -5.93 -3.67 -19.28
CA ILE A 48 -5.64 -3.96 -17.87
C ILE A 48 -6.71 -4.91 -17.30
N ASN A 49 -7.99 -4.65 -17.56
CA ASN A 49 -9.07 -5.49 -17.05
C ASN A 49 -9.09 -6.89 -17.66
N ASN A 50 -8.68 -7.04 -18.92
CA ASN A 50 -8.50 -8.36 -19.54
C ASN A 50 -7.39 -9.15 -18.83
N ILE A 51 -6.23 -8.53 -18.59
CA ILE A 51 -5.11 -9.16 -17.86
C ILE A 51 -5.51 -9.52 -16.43
N ARG A 52 -6.23 -8.62 -15.75
CA ARG A 52 -6.75 -8.86 -14.40
C ARG A 52 -7.69 -10.04 -14.36
N ALA A 53 -8.61 -10.15 -15.30
CA ALA A 53 -9.53 -11.29 -15.39
C ALA A 53 -8.77 -12.63 -15.54
N GLU A 54 -7.79 -12.68 -16.44
CA GLU A 54 -6.95 -13.87 -16.65
C GLU A 54 -6.09 -14.21 -15.42
N ALA A 55 -5.59 -13.19 -14.71
CA ALA A 55 -4.85 -13.35 -13.46
C ALA A 55 -5.71 -13.76 -12.26
N GLY A 56 -7.04 -13.78 -12.39
CA GLY A 56 -8.00 -14.15 -11.34
C GLY A 56 -8.48 -12.98 -10.47
N LEU A 57 -8.39 -11.76 -10.97
CA LEU A 57 -8.70 -10.52 -10.26
C LEU A 57 -9.98 -9.83 -10.76
N GLY A 58 -10.58 -9.05 -9.87
CA GLY A 58 -11.70 -8.16 -10.21
C GLY A 58 -11.27 -6.97 -11.08
N GLN A 59 -12.21 -6.43 -11.84
CA GLN A 59 -11.98 -5.26 -12.68
C GLN A 59 -11.69 -4.01 -11.85
N VAL A 60 -10.86 -3.12 -12.39
CA VAL A 60 -10.66 -1.76 -11.92
C VAL A 60 -11.46 -0.77 -12.76
N THR A 61 -11.68 0.42 -12.22
CA THR A 61 -12.33 1.53 -12.94
C THR A 61 -11.38 2.70 -13.14
N LEU A 62 -11.61 3.51 -14.19
CA LEU A 62 -10.92 4.79 -14.33
C LEU A 62 -11.45 5.78 -13.28
N ASN A 63 -10.53 6.42 -12.56
CA ASN A 63 -10.82 7.54 -11.66
C ASN A 63 -10.36 8.85 -12.32
N PRO A 64 -11.21 9.90 -12.32
CA PRO A 64 -10.92 11.14 -13.02
C PRO A 64 -9.77 11.94 -12.39
N PHE A 65 -9.63 11.90 -11.07
CA PHE A 65 -8.56 12.61 -10.35
C PHE A 65 -7.21 11.92 -10.54
N LEU A 66 -7.19 10.59 -10.44
CA LEU A 66 -6.00 9.78 -10.77
C LEU A 66 -5.55 10.03 -12.21
N THR A 67 -6.50 9.96 -13.15
CA THR A 67 -6.21 10.19 -14.58
C THR A 67 -5.64 11.58 -14.79
N LYS A 68 -6.22 12.59 -14.13
CA LYS A 68 -5.73 13.96 -14.28
C LYS A 68 -4.34 14.17 -13.66
N ALA A 69 -4.06 13.54 -12.53
CA ALA A 69 -2.74 13.54 -11.92
C ALA A 69 -1.70 12.89 -12.85
N ALA A 70 -2.02 11.73 -13.44
CA ALA A 70 -1.17 11.06 -14.40
C ALA A 70 -0.89 11.93 -15.64
N GLU A 71 -1.90 12.60 -16.19
CA GLU A 71 -1.73 13.52 -17.31
C GLU A 71 -0.83 14.71 -16.99
N ASN A 72 -1.04 15.34 -15.83
CA ASN A 72 -0.25 16.49 -15.41
C ASN A 72 1.21 16.07 -15.21
N HIS A 73 1.43 14.92 -14.57
CA HIS A 73 2.77 14.40 -14.32
C HIS A 73 3.49 14.01 -15.62
N ALA A 74 2.83 13.30 -16.53
CA ALA A 74 3.42 12.98 -17.85
C ALA A 74 3.83 14.25 -18.63
N LYS A 75 3.04 15.32 -18.55
CA LYS A 75 3.37 16.63 -19.14
C LYS A 75 4.50 17.33 -18.41
N TYR A 76 4.55 17.24 -17.08
CA TYR A 76 5.64 17.77 -16.27
C TYR A 76 6.98 17.10 -16.66
N LEU A 77 7.01 15.77 -16.70
CA LEU A 77 8.19 14.98 -17.07
C LEU A 77 8.68 15.35 -18.48
N SER A 78 7.76 15.39 -19.45
CA SER A 78 8.06 15.78 -20.83
C SER A 78 8.59 17.21 -20.94
N SER A 79 7.95 18.18 -20.27
CA SER A 79 8.32 19.60 -20.35
C SER A 79 9.68 19.88 -19.71
N ASN A 80 10.02 19.15 -18.64
CA ASN A 80 11.26 19.32 -17.90
C ASN A 80 12.36 18.34 -18.34
N LYS A 81 12.07 17.44 -19.29
CA LYS A 81 12.99 16.41 -19.81
C LYS A 81 13.60 15.58 -18.67
N THR A 82 12.75 15.14 -17.75
CA THR A 82 13.15 14.40 -16.55
C THR A 82 12.38 13.10 -16.44
N THR A 83 12.92 12.17 -15.66
CA THR A 83 12.30 10.92 -15.23
C THR A 83 12.08 10.94 -13.71
N GLY A 84 11.52 9.88 -13.15
CA GLY A 84 11.22 9.75 -11.73
C GLY A 84 9.75 10.02 -11.38
N HIS A 85 9.43 9.80 -10.11
CA HIS A 85 8.09 9.92 -9.51
C HIS A 85 7.78 11.32 -8.94
N GLU A 86 8.82 12.13 -8.76
CA GLU A 86 8.74 13.40 -8.05
C GLU A 86 8.68 14.61 -8.99
N GLU A 87 7.91 15.63 -8.60
CA GLU A 87 7.97 16.96 -9.20
C GLU A 87 8.71 17.93 -8.27
N LEU A 88 9.55 18.78 -8.86
CA LEU A 88 10.32 19.77 -8.12
C LEU A 88 9.59 21.12 -8.14
N GLY A 89 9.33 21.66 -6.96
CA GLY A 89 8.68 22.96 -6.79
C GLY A 89 9.38 24.07 -7.59
N GLY A 90 8.58 24.92 -8.24
CA GLY A 90 9.07 26.05 -9.05
C GLY A 90 9.44 25.69 -10.50
N LYS A 91 9.35 24.42 -10.90
CA LYS A 91 9.46 24.00 -12.30
C LYS A 91 8.13 24.17 -13.05
N ALA A 92 8.21 24.32 -14.37
CA ALA A 92 7.02 24.49 -15.21
C ALA A 92 6.15 23.22 -15.15
N GLY A 93 4.84 23.41 -14.95
CA GLY A 93 3.89 22.30 -14.85
C GLY A 93 3.85 21.61 -13.49
N PHE A 94 4.53 22.13 -12.46
CA PHE A 94 4.45 21.60 -11.09
C PHE A 94 3.01 21.63 -10.56
N THR A 95 2.56 20.49 -10.04
CA THR A 95 1.23 20.26 -9.48
C THR A 95 1.27 19.61 -8.10
N GLY A 96 2.37 18.93 -7.75
CA GLY A 96 2.58 18.33 -6.43
C GLY A 96 3.84 17.47 -6.44
N GLU A 97 4.54 17.41 -5.30
CA GLU A 97 5.81 16.69 -5.16
C GLU A 97 5.64 15.20 -5.53
N ASP A 98 4.80 14.47 -4.80
CA ASP A 98 4.50 13.06 -5.06
C ASP A 98 3.10 12.83 -5.65
N ALA A 99 2.79 11.57 -6.01
CA ALA A 99 1.52 11.17 -6.61
C ALA A 99 0.29 11.49 -5.72
N GLU A 100 0.40 11.28 -4.41
CA GLU A 100 -0.68 11.57 -3.47
C GLU A 100 -0.94 13.09 -3.40
N VAL A 101 0.10 13.91 -3.30
CA VAL A 101 -0.01 15.37 -3.30
C VAL A 101 -0.59 15.87 -4.63
N ARG A 102 -0.20 15.30 -5.78
CA ARG A 102 -0.77 15.64 -7.09
C ARG A 102 -2.26 15.34 -7.17
N VAL A 103 -2.70 14.19 -6.67
CA VAL A 103 -4.12 13.83 -6.63
C VAL A 103 -4.88 14.76 -5.69
N LEU A 104 -4.34 15.03 -4.49
CA LEU A 104 -4.93 15.96 -3.53
C LEU A 104 -5.11 17.36 -4.11
N ALA A 105 -4.13 17.85 -4.87
CA ALA A 105 -4.19 19.17 -5.49
C ALA A 105 -5.33 19.32 -6.52
N ILE A 106 -5.79 18.20 -7.09
CA ILE A 106 -6.88 18.16 -8.08
C ILE A 106 -8.21 17.89 -7.40
N SER A 107 -8.25 16.93 -6.48
CA SER A 107 -9.48 16.47 -5.82
C SER A 107 -9.96 17.43 -4.72
N GLY A 108 -9.02 18.07 -4.01
CA GLY A 108 -9.29 18.79 -2.76
C GLY A 108 -9.76 17.89 -1.60
N ASP A 109 -9.68 16.56 -1.75
CA ASP A 109 -10.15 15.57 -0.79
C ASP A 109 -9.05 14.57 -0.45
N LEU A 110 -8.62 14.57 0.82
CA LEU A 110 -7.61 13.66 1.35
C LEU A 110 -8.00 12.19 1.20
N LYS A 111 -9.30 11.86 1.21
CA LYS A 111 -9.72 10.46 1.02
C LYS A 111 -9.47 9.95 -0.39
N GLN A 112 -9.52 10.85 -1.38
CA GLN A 112 -9.27 10.52 -2.77
C GLN A 112 -7.76 10.41 -3.07
N SER A 113 -6.92 11.04 -2.25
CA SER A 113 -5.46 11.04 -2.43
C SER A 113 -4.76 9.93 -1.65
N GLN A 114 -5.21 9.62 -0.43
CA GLN A 114 -4.58 8.63 0.44
C GLN A 114 -4.43 7.28 -0.24
N GLY A 115 -3.29 6.62 -0.10
CA GLY A 115 -3.07 5.30 -0.70
C GLY A 115 -2.92 5.31 -2.22
N THR A 116 -2.69 6.49 -2.81
CA THR A 116 -2.28 6.62 -4.21
C THR A 116 -0.83 6.18 -4.36
N SER A 117 -0.57 5.39 -5.39
CA SER A 117 0.76 5.08 -5.86
C SER A 117 0.80 5.21 -7.39
N GLU A 118 1.99 5.09 -7.98
CA GLU A 118 2.13 5.18 -9.42
C GLU A 118 3.25 4.29 -9.97
N VAL A 119 3.16 4.01 -11.27
CA VAL A 119 4.22 3.40 -12.07
C VAL A 119 4.40 4.18 -13.35
N ILE A 120 5.64 4.24 -13.84
CA ILE A 120 6.02 5.08 -14.97
C ILE A 120 6.91 4.28 -15.91
N THR A 121 6.70 4.44 -17.21
CA THR A 121 7.64 3.98 -18.24
C THR A 121 7.75 5.01 -19.36
N TYR A 122 8.87 4.98 -20.08
CA TYR A 122 9.29 6.03 -21.00
C TYR A 122 9.50 5.50 -22.41
N ASN A 123 9.54 6.39 -23.39
CA ASN A 123 9.74 6.07 -24.81
C ASN A 123 8.65 5.14 -25.37
N MET A 124 7.42 5.28 -24.86
CA MET A 124 6.29 4.45 -25.24
C MET A 124 5.51 5.02 -26.42
N ASN A 125 5.14 4.15 -27.36
CA ASN A 125 4.37 4.52 -28.55
C ASN A 125 2.90 4.14 -28.46
N SER A 126 2.53 3.24 -27.53
CA SER A 126 1.14 2.90 -27.24
C SER A 126 0.97 2.50 -25.78
N VAL A 127 -0.25 2.68 -25.26
CA VAL A 127 -0.62 2.29 -23.89
C VAL A 127 -0.52 0.77 -23.69
N ILE A 128 -0.80 -0.03 -24.71
CA ILE A 128 -0.72 -1.50 -24.64
C ILE A 128 0.73 -1.92 -24.43
N THR A 129 1.66 -1.40 -25.24
CA THR A 129 3.08 -1.71 -25.08
C THR A 129 3.65 -1.19 -23.77
N ALA A 130 3.12 -0.08 -23.24
CA ALA A 130 3.52 0.44 -21.94
C ALA A 130 3.05 -0.44 -20.77
N VAL A 131 1.80 -0.93 -20.84
CA VAL A 131 1.28 -1.89 -19.87
C VAL A 131 2.09 -3.20 -19.92
N ASP A 132 2.42 -3.70 -21.12
CA ASP A 132 3.27 -4.87 -21.26
C ASP A 132 4.69 -4.64 -20.71
N ASP A 133 5.29 -3.48 -20.94
CA ASP A 133 6.61 -3.12 -20.42
C ASP A 133 6.63 -3.21 -18.89
N LEU A 134 5.67 -2.57 -18.23
CA LEU A 134 5.52 -2.58 -16.78
C LEU A 134 5.15 -3.97 -16.25
N LEU A 135 4.28 -4.72 -16.92
CA LEU A 135 3.96 -6.11 -16.60
C LEU A 135 5.14 -7.06 -16.80
N ASN A 136 6.16 -6.71 -17.57
CA ASN A 136 7.36 -7.52 -17.71
C ASN A 136 8.43 -7.20 -16.65
N SER A 137 8.23 -6.15 -15.86
CA SER A 137 9.02 -5.85 -14.66
C SER A 137 8.55 -6.61 -13.43
N ALA A 138 9.36 -6.71 -12.38
CA ALA A 138 8.92 -7.34 -11.13
C ALA A 138 8.01 -6.41 -10.32
N TYR A 139 8.53 -5.25 -9.90
CA TYR A 139 7.87 -4.39 -8.92
C TYR A 139 6.79 -3.47 -9.52
N HIS A 140 6.90 -3.10 -10.81
CA HIS A 140 5.90 -2.23 -11.45
C HIS A 140 4.64 -2.98 -11.91
N ARG A 141 4.53 -4.29 -11.62
CA ARG A 141 3.32 -5.08 -11.82
C ARG A 141 2.19 -4.74 -10.86
N ASP A 142 2.48 -4.05 -9.76
CA ASP A 142 1.56 -3.81 -8.65
C ASP A 142 0.17 -3.29 -9.07
N PRO A 143 0.02 -2.21 -9.85
CA PRO A 143 -1.30 -1.72 -10.25
C PRO A 143 -2.15 -2.75 -10.99
N PHE A 144 -1.51 -3.64 -11.74
CA PHE A 144 -2.21 -4.62 -12.55
C PHE A 144 -2.55 -5.86 -11.74
N LEU A 145 -1.66 -6.32 -10.87
CA LEU A 145 -1.74 -7.64 -10.26
C LEU A 145 -2.02 -7.62 -8.76
N ASN A 146 -2.01 -6.46 -8.12
CA ASN A 146 -2.36 -6.34 -6.71
C ASN A 146 -3.87 -6.53 -6.54
N THR A 147 -4.22 -7.33 -5.55
CA THR A 147 -5.61 -7.72 -5.27
C THR A 147 -6.41 -6.57 -4.68
N GLY A 148 -5.74 -5.58 -4.08
CA GLY A 148 -6.32 -4.37 -3.52
C GLY A 148 -6.55 -3.25 -4.53
N THR A 149 -6.00 -3.31 -5.75
CA THR A 149 -6.21 -2.23 -6.73
C THR A 149 -7.68 -2.15 -7.11
N SER A 150 -8.29 -0.99 -6.91
CA SER A 150 -9.70 -0.72 -7.20
C SER A 150 -9.89 0.28 -8.35
N GLU A 151 -9.03 1.29 -8.40
CA GLU A 151 -9.11 2.38 -9.35
C GLU A 151 -7.75 2.70 -9.97
N VAL A 152 -7.77 3.14 -11.23
CA VAL A 152 -6.56 3.55 -11.97
C VAL A 152 -6.79 4.88 -12.69
N GLY A 153 -5.71 5.59 -12.95
CA GLY A 153 -5.63 6.73 -13.84
C GLY A 153 -4.48 6.53 -14.80
N VAL A 154 -4.72 6.73 -16.09
CA VAL A 154 -3.73 6.42 -17.14
C VAL A 154 -3.50 7.63 -18.02
N SER A 155 -2.22 7.92 -18.30
CA SER A 155 -1.84 8.88 -19.34
C SER A 155 -0.65 8.40 -20.14
N LEU A 156 -0.69 8.67 -21.46
CA LEU A 156 0.46 8.59 -22.34
C LEU A 156 0.63 9.95 -23.02
N TYR A 157 1.73 10.64 -22.73
CA TYR A 157 2.02 11.95 -23.32
C TYR A 157 3.47 12.04 -23.76
N ALA A 158 3.69 12.29 -25.06
CA ALA A 158 5.03 12.47 -25.65
C ALA A 158 6.04 11.36 -25.26
N GLY A 159 5.59 10.10 -25.22
CA GLY A 159 6.41 8.95 -24.84
C GLY A 159 6.48 8.64 -23.35
N TYR A 160 5.92 9.50 -22.48
CA TYR A 160 5.84 9.28 -21.03
C TYR A 160 4.51 8.62 -20.70
N PHE A 161 4.56 7.35 -20.29
CA PHE A 161 3.40 6.65 -19.76
C PHE A 161 3.41 6.73 -18.23
N VAL A 162 2.34 7.25 -17.65
CA VAL A 162 2.13 7.33 -16.19
C VAL A 162 0.83 6.63 -15.87
N LEU A 163 0.88 5.69 -14.92
CA LEU A 163 -0.30 5.07 -14.35
C LEU A 163 -0.31 5.31 -12.85
N THR A 164 -1.31 6.05 -12.38
CA THR A 164 -1.62 6.25 -10.96
C THR A 164 -2.72 5.26 -10.54
N TYR A 165 -2.70 4.78 -9.31
CA TYR A 165 -3.65 3.79 -8.84
C TYR A 165 -3.90 3.91 -7.34
N HIS A 166 -5.06 3.44 -6.90
CA HIS A 166 -5.45 3.39 -5.50
C HIS A 166 -5.50 1.94 -5.03
N LEU A 167 -4.95 1.70 -3.83
CA LEU A 167 -5.04 0.41 -3.14
C LEU A 167 -6.12 0.45 -2.07
N ASP A 168 -7.09 -0.43 -2.18
CA ASP A 168 -8.15 -0.63 -1.19
C ASP A 168 -7.92 -1.91 -0.38
N ALA A 169 -8.27 -1.88 0.91
CA ALA A 169 -7.65 -2.76 1.91
C ALA A 169 -8.20 -4.20 2.01
N SER A 170 -9.03 -4.67 1.07
CA SER A 170 -9.68 -5.97 1.21
C SER A 170 -9.91 -6.72 -0.09
N SER A 171 -9.11 -7.76 -0.33
CA SER A 171 -9.41 -8.79 -1.31
C SER A 171 -8.75 -10.11 -0.92
N ASN A 172 -9.54 -11.18 -0.89
CA ASN A 172 -9.04 -12.55 -0.72
C ASN A 172 -8.78 -13.20 -2.09
N ALA A 173 -8.58 -12.39 -3.14
CA ALA A 173 -8.25 -12.91 -4.46
C ALA A 173 -6.82 -13.48 -4.49
N THR A 174 -6.60 -14.41 -5.41
CA THR A 174 -5.25 -14.87 -5.75
C THR A 174 -4.86 -14.24 -7.06
N SER A 175 -3.64 -13.70 -7.15
CA SER A 175 -3.07 -13.21 -8.40
C SER A 175 -1.96 -14.13 -8.89
N LEU A 176 -1.98 -14.48 -10.17
CA LEU A 176 -0.95 -15.30 -10.81
C LEU A 176 -0.40 -14.58 -12.04
N TYR A 177 0.93 -14.49 -12.14
CA TYR A 177 1.55 -14.00 -13.36
C TYR A 177 2.90 -14.67 -13.66
N PRO A 178 3.18 -15.15 -14.88
CA PRO A 178 2.22 -15.33 -15.98
C PRO A 178 0.95 -16.05 -15.52
N TYR A 179 -0.20 -15.60 -16.04
CA TYR A 179 -1.48 -16.18 -15.66
C TYR A 179 -1.62 -17.60 -16.23
N ASN A 180 -2.62 -18.33 -15.74
CA ASN A 180 -2.77 -19.74 -16.12
C ASN A 180 -3.04 -19.87 -17.63
N SER A 181 -2.30 -20.76 -18.29
CA SER A 181 -2.32 -20.96 -19.73
C SER A 181 -1.87 -19.75 -20.57
N GLN A 182 -1.20 -18.76 -19.97
CA GLN A 182 -0.63 -17.65 -20.74
C GLN A 182 0.38 -18.17 -21.77
N THR A 183 0.35 -17.63 -22.99
CA THR A 183 1.30 -17.96 -24.04
C THR A 183 2.11 -16.73 -24.42
N GLY A 184 3.24 -16.93 -25.10
CA GLY A 184 4.09 -15.81 -25.53
C GLY A 184 4.84 -15.14 -24.37
N VAL A 185 5.06 -15.86 -23.27
CA VAL A 185 5.82 -15.34 -22.13
C VAL A 185 7.31 -15.20 -22.51
N PRO A 186 7.96 -14.06 -22.23
CA PRO A 186 9.39 -13.91 -22.47
C PRO A 186 10.21 -14.97 -21.73
N THR A 187 11.44 -15.22 -22.17
CA THR A 187 12.26 -16.29 -21.57
C THR A 187 13.21 -15.80 -20.50
N SER A 188 13.50 -14.50 -20.48
CA SER A 188 14.45 -13.91 -19.55
C SER A 188 13.96 -12.61 -18.96
N PHE A 189 14.60 -12.18 -17.90
CA PHE A 189 14.34 -10.92 -17.23
C PHE A 189 15.67 -10.20 -16.94
N ILE A 190 15.78 -8.94 -17.34
CA ILE A 190 16.98 -8.11 -17.11
C ILE A 190 16.66 -7.14 -15.97
N GLY A 191 17.12 -7.44 -14.76
CA GLY A 191 16.90 -6.56 -13.60
C GLY A 191 17.75 -5.29 -13.64
N ALA A 192 18.86 -5.28 -14.39
CA ALA A 192 19.76 -4.13 -14.46
C ALA A 192 19.15 -2.87 -15.09
N THR A 193 18.05 -3.02 -15.85
CA THR A 193 17.29 -1.90 -16.44
C THR A 193 16.10 -1.49 -15.58
N GLU A 194 15.93 -2.10 -14.41
CA GLU A 194 14.83 -1.79 -13.48
C GLU A 194 15.33 -0.87 -12.37
N ASN A 195 14.47 0.07 -11.99
CA ASN A 195 14.62 0.83 -10.76
C ASN A 195 13.31 0.74 -9.96
N PRO A 196 13.27 0.03 -8.82
CA PRO A 196 14.39 -0.67 -8.18
C PRO A 196 14.78 -1.98 -8.88
N ASN A 197 16.07 -2.35 -8.85
CA ASN A 197 16.56 -3.62 -9.41
C ASN A 197 16.34 -4.80 -8.44
N PRO A 198 15.39 -5.73 -8.72
CA PRO A 198 15.09 -6.86 -7.84
C PRO A 198 16.18 -7.95 -7.79
N LEU A 199 17.08 -7.98 -8.78
CA LEU A 199 18.12 -9.01 -8.88
C LEU A 199 19.42 -8.64 -8.14
N SER A 200 19.58 -7.36 -7.80
CA SER A 200 20.77 -6.81 -7.14
C SER A 200 21.19 -7.60 -5.90
N LYS A 201 20.24 -7.93 -5.03
CA LYS A 201 20.42 -8.72 -3.81
C LYS A 201 20.84 -10.18 -4.03
N PHE A 202 20.60 -10.73 -5.23
CA PHE A 202 21.08 -12.05 -5.60
C PHE A 202 22.46 -11.99 -6.27
N GLY A 203 23.01 -10.80 -6.46
CA GLY A 203 24.31 -10.59 -7.11
C GLY A 203 24.29 -10.88 -8.62
N ILE A 204 23.14 -10.81 -9.27
CA ILE A 204 22.98 -11.10 -10.70
C ILE A 204 22.30 -9.94 -11.42
N GLN A 205 22.56 -9.81 -12.72
CA GLN A 205 21.96 -8.77 -13.57
C GLN A 205 20.80 -9.29 -14.43
N LYS A 206 20.75 -10.61 -14.64
CA LYS A 206 19.79 -11.28 -15.50
C LYS A 206 19.36 -12.60 -14.86
N SER A 207 18.09 -12.95 -15.04
CA SER A 207 17.51 -14.25 -14.70
C SER A 207 16.69 -14.78 -15.89
N GLY A 208 16.09 -15.96 -15.75
CA GLY A 208 14.92 -16.27 -16.57
C GLY A 208 13.72 -15.40 -16.16
N TYR A 209 12.61 -15.54 -16.89
CA TYR A 209 11.45 -14.66 -16.71
C TYR A 209 10.91 -14.66 -15.27
N VAL A 210 10.51 -13.48 -14.81
CA VAL A 210 9.99 -13.28 -13.46
C VAL A 210 8.54 -13.75 -13.36
N ILE A 211 8.29 -14.63 -12.40
CA ILE A 211 6.97 -15.17 -12.06
C ILE A 211 6.54 -14.56 -10.73
N SER A 212 5.27 -14.24 -10.56
CA SER A 212 4.69 -13.67 -9.33
C SER A 212 3.42 -14.38 -8.90
N PHE A 213 3.26 -14.52 -7.59
CA PHE A 213 2.10 -15.09 -6.92
C PHE A 213 1.68 -14.19 -5.76
N TYR A 214 0.47 -13.63 -5.83
CA TYR A 214 -0.16 -12.94 -4.70
C TYR A 214 -1.11 -13.90 -3.99
N PRO A 215 -0.85 -14.28 -2.72
CA PRO A 215 -1.67 -15.23 -2.01
C PRO A 215 -2.98 -14.61 -1.50
N PRO A 216 -4.07 -15.39 -1.41
CA PRO A 216 -5.37 -14.91 -0.94
C PRO A 216 -5.49 -14.75 0.59
N HIS A 217 -4.49 -15.22 1.34
CA HIS A 217 -4.47 -15.30 2.80
C HIS A 217 -3.16 -14.72 3.36
N PHE A 218 -3.14 -14.46 4.67
CA PHE A 218 -1.88 -14.15 5.36
C PHE A 218 -1.01 -15.40 5.45
N LEU A 219 0.25 -15.33 5.02
CA LEU A 219 1.18 -16.46 5.00
C LEU A 219 2.48 -16.15 5.73
N ASP A 220 3.28 -17.19 6.00
CA ASP A 220 4.69 -17.00 6.32
C ASP A 220 5.42 -16.46 5.08
N THR A 221 5.99 -15.27 5.21
CA THR A 221 6.68 -14.55 4.13
C THR A 221 8.19 -14.83 4.09
N LYS A 222 8.70 -15.67 5.01
CA LYS A 222 10.14 -16.01 5.07
C LYS A 222 10.49 -17.25 4.28
N LYS A 223 9.53 -18.14 4.08
CA LYS A 223 9.71 -19.43 3.40
C LYS A 223 8.52 -19.71 2.51
N ILE A 224 8.81 -20.23 1.34
CA ILE A 224 7.80 -20.70 0.42
C ILE A 224 8.19 -22.09 -0.08
N ASP A 225 7.20 -22.98 -0.11
CA ASP A 225 7.33 -24.29 -0.76
C ASP A 225 6.76 -24.16 -2.17
N ALA A 226 7.65 -23.93 -3.13
CA ALA A 226 7.29 -23.77 -4.53
C ALA A 226 8.18 -24.63 -5.43
N THR A 227 7.60 -25.11 -6.54
CA THR A 227 8.31 -25.84 -7.59
C THR A 227 7.98 -25.26 -8.94
N ILE A 228 8.97 -25.19 -9.82
CA ILE A 228 8.79 -24.90 -11.24
C ILE A 228 9.31 -26.11 -12.01
N LYS A 229 8.52 -26.64 -12.94
CA LYS A 229 8.90 -27.79 -13.78
C LYS A 229 8.71 -27.49 -15.26
N ASP A 230 9.61 -27.99 -16.10
CA ASP A 230 9.41 -27.99 -17.56
C ASP A 230 8.42 -29.09 -18.00
N SER A 231 8.05 -29.12 -19.29
CA SER A 231 7.11 -30.12 -19.83
C SER A 231 7.60 -31.57 -19.72
N SER A 232 8.91 -31.78 -19.53
CA SER A 232 9.51 -33.09 -19.29
C SER A 232 9.48 -33.50 -17.80
N GLY A 233 8.98 -32.62 -16.92
CA GLY A 233 8.89 -32.85 -15.48
C GLY A 233 10.18 -32.54 -14.71
N ASN A 234 11.20 -31.96 -15.37
CA ASN A 234 12.45 -31.59 -14.71
C ASN A 234 12.27 -30.34 -13.87
N ASN A 235 12.89 -30.30 -12.68
CA ASN A 235 12.88 -29.12 -11.82
C ASN A 235 13.71 -27.99 -12.42
N VAL A 236 13.17 -26.78 -12.39
CA VAL A 236 13.84 -25.54 -12.80
C VAL A 236 14.24 -24.75 -11.55
N PRO A 237 15.54 -24.57 -11.26
CA PRO A 237 15.99 -23.80 -10.10
C PRO A 237 15.60 -22.32 -10.19
N PHE A 238 15.24 -21.71 -9.07
CA PHE A 238 14.90 -20.29 -8.98
C PHE A 238 15.40 -19.65 -7.68
N PHE A 239 15.48 -18.32 -7.70
CA PHE A 239 15.53 -17.47 -6.50
C PHE A 239 14.11 -17.01 -6.16
N SER A 240 13.81 -16.76 -4.88
CA SER A 240 12.52 -16.23 -4.47
C SER A 240 12.64 -15.00 -3.58
N GLU A 241 11.58 -14.19 -3.61
CA GLU A 241 11.43 -12.99 -2.80
C GLU A 241 9.98 -12.82 -2.35
N TRP A 242 9.79 -12.34 -1.13
CA TRP A 242 8.55 -11.69 -0.74
C TRP A 242 8.69 -10.16 -0.86
N TYR A 243 7.85 -9.53 -1.68
CA TYR A 243 7.82 -8.08 -1.83
C TYR A 243 6.41 -7.59 -2.17
N ASN A 244 5.95 -6.55 -1.46
CA ASN A 244 4.64 -5.91 -1.63
C ASN A 244 3.44 -6.86 -1.76
N GLY A 245 3.39 -7.92 -0.94
CA GLY A 245 2.30 -8.91 -0.98
C GLY A 245 2.51 -10.04 -2.01
N PHE A 246 3.52 -9.94 -2.88
CA PHE A 246 3.85 -10.97 -3.85
C PHE A 246 4.98 -11.86 -3.38
N TRP A 247 4.87 -13.14 -3.72
CA TRP A 247 6.03 -13.99 -3.93
C TRP A 247 6.50 -13.87 -5.38
N PHE A 248 7.74 -13.42 -5.58
CA PHE A 248 8.41 -13.46 -6.87
C PHE A 248 9.33 -14.68 -6.97
N PHE A 249 9.38 -15.29 -8.15
CA PHE A 249 10.30 -16.37 -8.51
C PHE A 249 11.08 -15.98 -9.76
N TYR A 250 12.41 -16.00 -9.65
CA TYR A 250 13.34 -15.68 -10.73
C TYR A 250 14.10 -16.96 -11.07
N THR A 251 13.81 -17.60 -12.22
CA THR A 251 14.56 -18.81 -12.58
C THR A 251 16.03 -18.47 -12.78
N LYS A 252 16.93 -19.34 -12.30
CA LYS A 252 18.37 -19.03 -12.29
C LYS A 252 18.95 -18.88 -13.69
N GLU A 253 18.37 -19.60 -14.65
CA GLU A 253 18.74 -19.55 -16.05
C GLU A 253 17.56 -19.07 -16.91
N PRO A 254 17.85 -18.51 -18.11
CA PRO A 254 16.84 -18.25 -19.13
C PRO A 254 15.99 -19.49 -19.42
N MET A 255 14.70 -19.28 -19.58
CA MET A 255 13.76 -20.35 -19.94
C MET A 255 13.95 -20.75 -21.42
N LYS A 256 13.72 -22.01 -21.75
CA LYS A 256 13.63 -22.51 -23.13
C LYS A 256 12.47 -21.83 -23.88
N ASN A 257 12.62 -21.60 -25.18
CA ASN A 257 11.54 -21.18 -26.08
C ASN A 257 10.54 -22.31 -26.33
N SER A 258 9.30 -21.97 -26.66
CA SER A 258 8.21 -22.92 -26.94
C SER A 258 8.02 -23.98 -25.84
N GLU A 259 8.36 -23.64 -24.60
CA GLU A 259 8.36 -24.57 -23.49
C GLU A 259 7.22 -24.21 -22.54
N THR A 260 6.56 -25.22 -22.00
CA THR A 260 5.50 -25.03 -21.01
C THR A 260 6.06 -25.31 -19.62
N TYR A 261 5.99 -24.31 -18.76
CA TYR A 261 6.39 -24.45 -17.36
C TYR A 261 5.16 -24.59 -16.48
N THR A 262 5.24 -25.50 -15.51
CA THR A 262 4.23 -25.66 -14.46
C THR A 262 4.78 -25.13 -13.15
N VAL A 263 4.08 -24.19 -12.53
CA VAL A 263 4.39 -23.64 -11.22
C VAL A 263 3.43 -24.24 -10.21
N SER A 264 3.94 -24.71 -9.08
CA SER A 264 3.14 -25.18 -7.96
C SER A 264 3.62 -24.52 -6.69
N VAL A 265 2.71 -23.98 -5.89
CA VAL A 265 2.97 -23.31 -4.62
C VAL A 265 2.12 -23.94 -3.54
N ASN A 266 2.76 -24.50 -2.53
CA ASN A 266 2.14 -24.92 -1.28
C ASN A 266 2.25 -23.79 -0.27
N TYR A 267 1.14 -23.45 0.37
CA TYR A 267 1.10 -22.39 1.36
C TYR A 267 0.15 -22.71 2.51
N LYS A 268 0.41 -22.11 3.66
CA LYS A 268 -0.37 -22.31 4.88
C LYS A 268 -0.93 -20.97 5.33
N PRO A 269 -2.25 -20.76 5.21
CA PRO A 269 -2.90 -19.61 5.82
C PRO A 269 -2.55 -19.53 7.31
N LEU A 270 -2.19 -18.34 7.75
CA LEU A 270 -1.93 -18.00 9.14
C LEU A 270 -3.10 -17.20 9.68
N TYR A 271 -3.39 -17.40 10.97
CA TYR A 271 -4.39 -16.64 11.72
C TYR A 271 -5.85 -16.86 11.29
N GLU A 272 -6.11 -17.93 10.54
CA GLU A 272 -7.43 -18.35 10.08
C GLU A 272 -7.73 -19.76 10.62
N PRO A 273 -8.53 -19.90 11.71
CA PRO A 273 -8.76 -21.19 12.39
C PRO A 273 -9.31 -22.28 11.48
N GLU A 274 -10.08 -21.93 10.46
CA GLU A 274 -10.62 -22.82 9.44
C GLU A 274 -9.54 -23.53 8.61
N PHE A 275 -8.33 -22.98 8.55
CA PHE A 275 -7.17 -23.52 7.83
C PHE A 275 -6.06 -24.02 8.77
N GLU A 276 -6.32 -24.09 10.08
CA GLU A 276 -5.32 -24.52 11.05
C GLU A 276 -4.80 -25.93 10.71
N GLY A 277 -3.48 -26.05 10.52
CA GLY A 277 -2.82 -27.31 10.13
C GLY A 277 -2.97 -27.70 8.66
N GLN A 278 -3.75 -26.96 7.86
CA GLN A 278 -3.95 -27.25 6.44
C GLN A 278 -2.84 -26.64 5.58
N THR A 279 -2.49 -27.34 4.50
CA THR A 279 -1.63 -26.82 3.43
C THR A 279 -2.48 -26.70 2.18
N LEU A 280 -2.66 -25.48 1.70
CA LEU A 280 -3.32 -25.19 0.45
C LEU A 280 -2.30 -25.26 -0.69
N ASN A 281 -2.77 -25.60 -1.89
CA ASN A 281 -1.94 -25.67 -3.09
C ASN A 281 -2.54 -24.80 -4.19
N LYS A 282 -1.67 -24.10 -4.92
CA LYS A 282 -2.00 -23.47 -6.20
C LYS A 282 -1.04 -23.98 -7.26
N THR A 283 -1.58 -24.50 -8.36
CA THR A 283 -0.79 -24.96 -9.51
C THR A 283 -1.34 -24.32 -10.79
N TRP A 284 -0.45 -23.83 -11.64
CA TRP A 284 -0.79 -23.24 -12.94
C TRP A 284 0.37 -23.43 -13.93
N SER A 285 0.11 -23.19 -15.20
CA SER A 285 1.15 -23.28 -16.25
C SER A 285 1.14 -22.07 -17.17
N PHE A 286 2.25 -21.88 -17.89
CA PHE A 286 2.37 -20.90 -18.97
C PHE A 286 3.38 -21.40 -20.02
N THR A 287 3.30 -20.84 -21.22
CA THR A 287 4.15 -21.22 -22.36
C THR A 287 4.97 -20.04 -22.84
N THR A 288 6.27 -20.25 -22.99
CA THR A 288 7.20 -19.22 -23.49
C THR A 288 7.07 -18.96 -24.99
N VAL A 289 7.57 -17.80 -25.42
CA VAL A 289 7.61 -17.40 -26.84
C VAL A 289 8.27 -18.44 -27.75
N ALA A 290 7.89 -18.45 -29.03
CA ALA A 290 8.36 -19.44 -29.99
C ALA A 290 9.77 -19.20 -30.56
N GLY A 291 10.37 -18.01 -30.41
CA GLY A 291 11.70 -17.73 -30.98
C GLY A 291 12.29 -16.34 -30.69
N SER A 292 13.62 -16.26 -30.85
CA SER A 292 14.56 -15.17 -30.49
C SER A 292 14.55 -14.73 -29.02
N ASN A 293 15.71 -14.37 -28.47
CA ASN A 293 15.90 -14.00 -27.07
C ASN A 293 15.08 -12.76 -26.70
N ASN A 294 13.82 -12.93 -26.32
CA ASN A 294 13.01 -11.86 -25.75
C ASN A 294 13.27 -11.82 -24.24
N SER A 295 13.99 -10.79 -23.81
CA SER A 295 14.07 -10.43 -22.41
C SER A 295 12.86 -9.57 -22.06
N GLY A 296 12.07 -10.03 -21.10
CA GLY A 296 11.20 -9.17 -20.31
C GLY A 296 12.04 -8.26 -19.40
N GLY A 297 11.39 -7.23 -18.87
CA GLY A 297 12.01 -6.10 -18.18
C GLY A 297 11.80 -4.82 -18.98
N SER A 298 11.72 -3.70 -18.29
CA SER A 298 11.46 -2.40 -18.93
C SER A 298 12.55 -2.10 -19.96
N GLN A 299 12.15 -1.95 -21.22
CA GLN A 299 13.02 -1.53 -22.34
C GLN A 299 13.18 -0.01 -22.38
N GLY A 300 12.39 0.72 -21.57
CA GLY A 300 12.20 2.16 -21.68
C GLY A 300 13.05 3.03 -20.74
N SER A 301 13.71 2.47 -19.73
CA SER A 301 14.41 3.24 -18.71
C SER A 301 15.92 2.98 -18.73
N THR A 302 16.69 3.97 -19.21
CA THR A 302 17.95 4.26 -18.51
C THR A 302 17.52 5.03 -17.27
N PRO A 303 17.68 4.49 -16.05
CA PRO A 303 17.44 5.25 -14.83
C PRO A 303 18.21 6.58 -14.91
N ASP A 304 17.69 7.66 -14.32
CA ASP A 304 18.54 8.82 -14.08
C ASP A 304 19.77 8.30 -13.31
N PRO A 305 21.01 8.52 -13.81
CA PRO A 305 22.21 8.01 -13.14
C PRO A 305 22.38 8.55 -11.71
N ASN A 306 21.62 9.59 -11.32
CA ASN A 306 21.59 10.14 -9.97
C ASN A 306 20.42 9.62 -9.12
N GLU A 307 19.47 8.88 -9.70
CA GLU A 307 18.38 8.26 -8.95
C GLU A 307 18.92 7.03 -8.20
N PRO A 308 18.76 6.96 -6.87
CA PRO A 308 19.27 5.83 -6.12
C PRO A 308 18.58 4.53 -6.55
N ASN A 309 19.33 3.61 -7.18
CA ASN A 309 18.87 2.24 -7.43
C ASN A 309 18.94 1.44 -6.13
N ILE A 310 18.04 1.77 -5.20
CA ILE A 310 17.98 1.17 -3.87
C ILE A 310 16.77 0.23 -3.86
N PRO A 311 16.96 -1.11 -3.79
CA PRO A 311 15.85 -2.00 -3.55
C PRO A 311 15.18 -1.58 -2.23
N PRO A 312 13.84 -1.57 -2.12
CA PRO A 312 13.14 -0.96 -0.97
C PRO A 312 13.55 -1.50 0.41
N SER A 313 14.11 -2.71 0.49
CA SER A 313 14.73 -3.22 1.71
C SER A 313 15.89 -2.35 2.23
N ASP A 314 16.60 -1.65 1.35
CA ASP A 314 17.74 -0.77 1.67
C ASP A 314 17.34 0.71 1.81
N ILE A 315 16.16 1.12 1.32
CA ILE A 315 15.64 2.50 1.52
C ILE A 315 15.42 2.76 3.01
N THR A 316 15.02 1.75 3.78
CA THR A 316 14.86 1.87 5.25
C THR A 316 16.14 2.22 6.00
N ASN A 317 17.33 1.98 5.42
CA ASN A 317 18.62 2.33 6.04
C ASN A 317 19.16 3.69 5.59
N ALA A 318 18.73 4.23 4.44
CA ALA A 318 19.32 5.42 3.82
C ALA A 318 18.70 6.76 4.30
N ILE A 319 17.46 6.74 4.83
CA ILE A 319 16.74 7.97 5.22
C ILE A 319 16.82 8.31 6.72
N GLY A 320 17.57 7.56 7.53
CA GLY A 320 17.75 7.90 8.95
C GLY A 320 16.44 8.04 9.74
N VAL A 321 15.36 7.37 9.29
CA VAL A 321 14.12 7.27 10.04
C VAL A 321 14.40 6.30 11.19
N GLY A 322 14.07 6.72 12.41
CA GLY A 322 14.39 6.00 13.66
C GLY A 322 13.92 4.54 13.67
N GLU A 323 14.38 3.80 14.70
CA GLU A 323 14.18 2.35 14.89
C GLU A 323 13.02 1.72 14.11
N LYS A 324 13.36 0.83 13.18
CA LYS A 324 12.42 0.02 12.40
C LYS A 324 11.35 -0.59 13.31
N TYR A 325 10.08 -0.30 13.01
CA TYR A 325 8.98 -0.97 13.69
C TYR A 325 9.00 -2.48 13.38
N SER A 326 8.55 -3.26 14.35
CA SER A 326 8.65 -4.72 14.31
C SER A 326 7.56 -5.36 15.16
N LYS A 327 7.55 -6.70 15.18
CA LYS A 327 6.62 -7.48 16.02
C LYS A 327 6.63 -7.06 17.50
N THR A 328 7.76 -6.60 18.03
CA THR A 328 7.92 -6.19 19.43
C THR A 328 7.96 -4.67 19.62
N ASN A 329 7.88 -3.91 18.53
CA ASN A 329 7.87 -2.45 18.52
C ASN A 329 6.96 -1.98 17.37
N VAL A 330 5.66 -2.15 17.52
CA VAL A 330 4.68 -1.77 16.48
C VAL A 330 4.50 -0.26 16.48
N GLY A 331 4.56 0.34 15.29
CA GLY A 331 4.24 1.75 15.11
C GLY A 331 2.74 2.00 15.27
N VAL A 332 2.37 3.15 15.82
CA VAL A 332 0.96 3.54 15.94
C VAL A 332 0.79 4.99 15.46
N LYS A 333 -0.13 5.21 14.53
CA LYS A 333 -0.63 6.53 14.13
C LYS A 333 -2.05 6.74 14.62
N ILE A 334 -2.35 7.96 15.08
CA ILE A 334 -3.71 8.40 15.45
C ILE A 334 -4.03 9.63 14.61
N ASN A 335 -5.06 9.55 13.78
CA ASN A 335 -5.49 10.61 12.87
C ASN A 335 -4.31 11.17 12.05
N GLY A 336 -3.54 10.28 11.42
CA GLY A 336 -2.33 10.61 10.66
C GLY A 336 -1.07 10.94 11.49
N LYS A 337 -1.18 11.16 12.81
CA LYS A 337 -0.03 11.55 13.66
C LYS A 337 0.61 10.35 14.35
N SER A 338 1.92 10.18 14.21
CA SER A 338 2.68 9.14 14.92
C SER A 338 2.64 9.33 16.43
N VAL A 339 2.45 8.21 17.14
CA VAL A 339 2.34 8.15 18.60
C VAL A 339 3.43 7.27 19.16
N GLU A 340 4.27 7.87 20.00
CA GLU A 340 5.22 7.12 20.82
C GLU A 340 4.52 6.49 22.02
N LEU A 341 4.63 5.17 22.13
CA LEU A 341 4.07 4.39 23.23
C LEU A 341 5.17 3.92 24.16
N SER A 342 4.97 4.03 25.46
CA SER A 342 5.87 3.45 26.46
C SER A 342 5.03 2.77 27.53
N PRO A 343 4.98 1.43 27.59
CA PRO A 343 5.72 0.45 26.77
C PRO A 343 5.30 0.38 25.29
N LYS A 344 6.15 -0.17 24.42
CA LYS A 344 5.85 -0.31 22.98
C LYS A 344 4.64 -1.22 22.71
N ALA A 345 3.92 -0.93 21.63
CA ALA A 345 2.92 -1.84 21.09
C ALA A 345 3.60 -3.08 20.49
N LYS A 346 2.88 -4.20 20.44
CA LYS A 346 3.45 -5.48 19.99
C LYS A 346 2.40 -6.43 19.45
N ILE A 347 2.82 -7.35 18.61
CA ILE A 347 1.96 -8.41 18.09
C ILE A 347 2.12 -9.66 18.96
N VAL A 348 1.02 -10.10 19.56
CA VAL A 348 0.92 -11.36 20.30
C VAL A 348 -0.13 -12.21 19.64
N ASN A 349 0.24 -13.43 19.22
CA ASN A 349 -0.66 -14.39 18.57
C ASN A 349 -1.48 -13.78 17.41
N GLY A 350 -0.82 -13.01 16.54
CA GLY A 350 -1.44 -12.42 15.35
C GLY A 350 -2.29 -11.17 15.59
N SER A 351 -2.44 -10.72 16.84
CA SER A 351 -3.16 -9.49 17.16
C SER A 351 -2.21 -8.40 17.63
N THR A 352 -2.40 -7.18 17.15
CA THR A 352 -1.72 -6.00 17.67
C THR A 352 -2.29 -5.65 19.03
N PHE A 353 -1.42 -5.63 20.03
CA PHE A 353 -1.72 -5.22 21.38
C PHE A 353 -1.02 -3.89 21.67
N ILE A 354 -1.79 -2.98 22.25
CA ILE A 354 -1.30 -1.71 22.74
C ILE A 354 -1.30 -1.72 24.27
N PRO A 355 -0.36 -1.00 24.91
CA PRO A 355 -0.50 -0.70 26.33
C PRO A 355 -1.81 0.06 26.55
N LEU A 356 -2.44 -0.21 27.68
CA LEU A 356 -3.74 0.35 28.03
C LEU A 356 -3.77 1.89 28.06
N ARG A 357 -2.65 2.54 28.40
CA ARG A 357 -2.49 4.00 28.46
C ARG A 357 -1.67 4.50 27.27
N GLY A 358 -1.95 5.71 26.80
CA GLY A 358 -1.27 6.34 25.66
C GLY A 358 -2.15 6.48 24.41
N VAL A 359 -2.80 5.40 23.94
CA VAL A 359 -3.65 5.45 22.73
C VAL A 359 -5.02 6.05 23.03
N PHE A 360 -5.73 5.53 24.03
CA PHE A 360 -7.13 5.93 24.29
C PHE A 360 -7.27 7.35 24.84
N GLU A 361 -6.28 7.85 25.57
CA GLU A 361 -6.25 9.23 26.05
C GLU A 361 -6.17 10.22 24.88
N GLN A 362 -5.40 9.90 23.84
CA GLN A 362 -5.32 10.70 22.61
C GLN A 362 -6.57 10.59 21.73
N LEU A 363 -7.39 9.57 21.95
CA LEU A 363 -8.72 9.40 21.34
C LEU A 363 -9.85 10.03 22.17
N ASN A 364 -9.51 11.00 23.04
CA ASN A 364 -10.46 11.67 23.94
C ASN A 364 -11.29 10.69 24.80
N SER A 365 -10.67 9.57 25.19
CA SER A 365 -11.29 8.55 26.03
C SER A 365 -10.66 8.54 27.43
N THR A 366 -11.48 8.26 28.44
CA THR A 366 -11.00 8.00 29.80
C THR A 366 -10.81 6.51 30.02
N VAL A 367 -9.77 6.14 30.77
CA VAL A 367 -9.43 4.74 31.03
C VAL A 367 -9.30 4.51 32.53
N ALA A 368 -10.11 3.60 33.06
CA ALA A 368 -10.07 3.17 34.45
C ALA A 368 -9.65 1.70 34.56
N TRP A 369 -8.79 1.41 35.54
CA TRP A 369 -8.35 0.05 35.87
C TRP A 369 -8.84 -0.33 37.27
N ASN A 370 -9.60 -1.41 37.36
CA ASN A 370 -10.01 -2.01 38.63
C ASN A 370 -9.13 -3.23 38.91
N GLN A 371 -8.20 -3.08 39.87
CA GLN A 371 -7.25 -4.13 40.22
C GLN A 371 -7.92 -5.38 40.82
N LYS A 372 -8.95 -5.22 41.65
CA LYS A 372 -9.62 -6.36 42.30
C LYS A 372 -10.38 -7.23 41.30
N ALA A 373 -11.03 -6.59 40.33
CA ALA A 373 -11.79 -7.25 39.28
C ALA A 373 -10.95 -7.58 38.02
N GLN A 374 -9.68 -7.14 37.98
CA GLN A 374 -8.81 -7.19 36.80
C GLN A 374 -9.52 -6.64 35.54
N GLN A 375 -10.28 -5.57 35.72
CA GLN A 375 -11.19 -5.02 34.72
C GLN A 375 -10.70 -3.66 34.22
N ILE A 376 -10.69 -3.51 32.91
CA ILE A 376 -10.46 -2.28 32.17
C ILE A 376 -11.82 -1.67 31.84
N THR A 377 -11.99 -0.38 32.07
CA THR A 377 -13.13 0.40 31.57
C THR A 377 -12.60 1.56 30.72
N ILE A 378 -13.00 1.60 29.45
CA ILE A 378 -12.71 2.69 28.52
C ILE A 378 -14.02 3.45 28.31
N THR A 379 -14.01 4.77 28.42
CA THR A 379 -15.21 5.60 28.22
C THR A 379 -14.92 6.74 27.26
N ARG A 380 -15.69 6.82 26.16
CA ARG A 380 -15.66 7.90 25.17
C ARG A 380 -17.08 8.40 24.93
N GLY A 381 -17.37 9.64 25.34
CA GLY A 381 -18.74 10.16 25.30
C GLY A 381 -19.71 9.26 26.09
N SER A 382 -20.76 8.77 25.43
CA SER A 382 -21.73 7.82 26.01
C SER A 382 -21.31 6.35 25.92
N THR A 383 -20.22 6.04 25.22
CA THR A 383 -19.77 4.66 24.99
C THR A 383 -18.87 4.19 26.12
N VAL A 384 -19.26 3.10 26.79
CA VAL A 384 -18.50 2.44 27.85
C VAL A 384 -18.12 1.03 27.41
N VAL A 385 -16.82 0.79 27.28
CA VAL A 385 -16.25 -0.52 26.93
C VAL A 385 -15.62 -1.13 28.18
N LYS A 386 -16.03 -2.35 28.54
CA LYS A 386 -15.45 -3.10 29.66
C LYS A 386 -14.74 -4.35 29.13
N LEU A 387 -13.47 -4.48 29.47
CA LEU A 387 -12.64 -5.65 29.16
C LEU A 387 -12.14 -6.27 30.47
N THR A 388 -11.98 -7.58 30.52
CA THR A 388 -11.40 -8.26 31.69
C THR A 388 -10.17 -9.02 31.27
N VAL A 389 -9.07 -8.89 32.03
CA VAL A 389 -7.83 -9.60 31.75
C VAL A 389 -8.07 -11.11 31.74
N ASN A 390 -7.43 -11.80 30.79
CA ASN A 390 -7.57 -13.24 30.53
C ASN A 390 -9.00 -13.71 30.17
N SER A 391 -9.90 -12.79 29.85
CA SER A 391 -11.25 -13.11 29.38
C SER A 391 -11.46 -12.60 27.95
N LYS A 392 -12.03 -13.46 27.11
CA LYS A 392 -12.53 -13.06 25.78
C LYS A 392 -13.91 -12.41 25.84
N THR A 393 -14.53 -12.30 27.02
CA THR A 393 -15.82 -11.61 27.17
C THR A 393 -15.57 -10.12 27.40
N ALA A 394 -16.15 -9.31 26.53
CA ALA A 394 -16.17 -7.85 26.63
C ALA A 394 -17.62 -7.34 26.73
N TYR A 395 -17.79 -6.10 27.16
CA TYR A 395 -19.07 -5.42 27.14
C TYR A 395 -18.94 -4.04 26.51
N ILE A 396 -19.86 -3.69 25.62
CA ILE A 396 -20.01 -2.32 25.07
C ILE A 396 -21.40 -1.84 25.48
N ASN A 397 -21.48 -0.78 26.29
CA ASN A 397 -22.74 -0.26 26.84
C ASN A 397 -23.60 -1.35 27.52
N GLY A 398 -22.94 -2.27 28.22
CA GLY A 398 -23.59 -3.41 28.89
C GLY A 398 -23.95 -4.59 27.97
N GLN A 399 -23.84 -4.46 26.65
CA GLN A 399 -24.05 -5.57 25.72
C GLN A 399 -22.80 -6.44 25.61
N LYS A 400 -22.97 -7.75 25.78
CA LYS A 400 -21.89 -8.73 25.68
C LYS A 400 -21.34 -8.82 24.26
N LYS A 401 -20.01 -8.82 24.12
CA LYS A 401 -19.25 -9.05 22.89
C LYS A 401 -18.13 -10.07 23.15
N THR A 402 -17.70 -10.75 22.09
CA THR A 402 -16.61 -11.73 22.16
C THR A 402 -15.38 -11.18 21.47
N LEU A 403 -14.24 -11.22 22.16
CA LEU A 403 -12.93 -10.86 21.63
C LEU A 403 -12.30 -12.07 20.92
N LEU A 404 -11.53 -11.81 19.86
CA LEU A 404 -10.68 -12.84 19.24
C LEU A 404 -9.57 -13.29 20.20
N VAL A 405 -8.97 -12.32 20.90
CA VAL A 405 -7.89 -12.52 21.89
C VAL A 405 -8.19 -11.75 23.17
N ALA A 406 -7.81 -12.32 24.32
CA ALA A 406 -8.04 -11.71 25.62
C ALA A 406 -6.97 -10.64 25.94
N PRO A 407 -7.31 -9.55 26.65
CA PRO A 407 -6.33 -8.67 27.26
C PRO A 407 -5.45 -9.43 28.26
N PHE A 408 -4.22 -9.00 28.45
CA PHE A 408 -3.29 -9.63 29.40
C PHE A 408 -2.45 -8.59 30.14
N VAL A 409 -1.87 -8.99 31.26
CA VAL A 409 -0.84 -8.19 31.95
C VAL A 409 0.52 -8.73 31.53
N ASP A 410 1.35 -7.88 30.96
CA ASP A 410 2.71 -8.23 30.62
C ASP A 410 3.60 -8.17 31.87
N LYS A 411 4.24 -9.30 32.20
CA LYS A 411 5.04 -9.42 33.42
C LYS A 411 6.38 -8.66 33.36
N THR A 412 6.88 -8.34 32.16
CA THR A 412 8.18 -7.67 31.98
C THR A 412 8.06 -6.16 32.10
N THR A 413 6.95 -5.61 31.61
CA THR A 413 6.66 -4.16 31.60
C THR A 413 5.65 -3.74 32.67
N ASN A 414 5.08 -4.71 33.40
CA ASN A 414 3.99 -4.54 34.37
C ASN A 414 2.80 -3.71 33.83
N SER A 415 2.56 -3.82 32.52
CA SER A 415 1.54 -3.05 31.82
C SER A 415 0.44 -3.96 31.28
N THR A 416 -0.80 -3.48 31.38
CA THR A 416 -1.96 -4.15 30.80
C THR A 416 -2.00 -3.88 29.30
N TYR A 417 -2.08 -4.93 28.50
CA TYR A 417 -2.17 -4.88 27.05
C TYR A 417 -3.58 -5.24 26.59
N VAL A 418 -4.12 -4.46 25.66
CA VAL A 418 -5.46 -4.67 25.08
C VAL A 418 -5.40 -4.85 23.57
N PRO A 419 -6.32 -5.63 22.97
CA PRO A 419 -6.37 -5.79 21.52
C PRO A 419 -6.74 -4.46 20.86
N LEU A 420 -5.82 -3.92 20.06
CA LEU A 420 -5.91 -2.57 19.50
C LEU A 420 -7.21 -2.40 18.69
N ARG A 421 -7.42 -3.28 17.70
CA ARG A 421 -8.54 -3.20 16.77
C ARG A 421 -9.88 -3.15 17.50
N PHE A 422 -10.15 -4.14 18.34
CA PHE A 422 -11.41 -4.20 19.09
C PHE A 422 -11.63 -2.96 19.95
N ALA A 423 -10.62 -2.57 20.72
CA ALA A 423 -10.78 -1.49 21.68
C ALA A 423 -10.96 -0.12 20.99
N SER A 424 -10.31 0.10 19.84
CA SER A 424 -10.50 1.30 19.01
C SER A 424 -11.85 1.29 18.26
N GLU A 425 -12.23 0.19 17.63
CA GLU A 425 -13.51 0.08 16.91
C GLU A 425 -14.71 0.16 17.87
N ALA A 426 -14.58 -0.37 19.08
CA ALA A 426 -15.62 -0.29 20.11
C ALA A 426 -15.95 1.16 20.53
N ILE A 427 -15.04 2.11 20.32
CA ILE A 427 -15.24 3.55 20.58
C ILE A 427 -15.45 4.36 19.30
N GLY A 428 -15.76 3.69 18.18
CA GLY A 428 -16.13 4.31 16.90
C GLY A 428 -14.95 4.75 16.03
N ALA A 429 -13.72 4.33 16.32
CA ALA A 429 -12.58 4.56 15.44
C ALA A 429 -12.45 3.45 14.38
N LYS A 430 -11.81 3.75 13.25
CA LYS A 430 -11.38 2.77 12.24
C LYS A 430 -9.91 2.42 12.44
N VAL A 431 -9.53 1.18 12.14
CA VAL A 431 -8.14 0.73 12.25
C VAL A 431 -7.67 0.09 10.94
N SER A 432 -6.62 0.64 10.35
CA SER A 432 -5.85 0.06 9.24
C SER A 432 -4.51 -0.48 9.76
N TRP A 433 -3.93 -1.42 9.00
CA TRP A 433 -2.68 -2.08 9.33
C TRP A 433 -1.79 -2.15 8.11
N ASP A 434 -0.58 -1.61 8.23
CA ASP A 434 0.51 -1.77 7.27
C ASP A 434 1.44 -2.87 7.79
N GLN A 435 1.51 -3.96 7.02
CA GLN A 435 2.30 -5.13 7.37
C GLN A 435 3.79 -4.96 7.07
N VAL A 436 4.14 -4.13 6.08
CA VAL A 436 5.53 -3.89 5.68
C VAL A 436 6.21 -3.06 6.76
N GLU A 437 5.54 -1.99 7.19
CA GLU A 437 6.05 -1.03 8.16
C GLU A 437 5.72 -1.40 9.61
N TYR A 438 5.03 -2.53 9.87
CA TYR A 438 4.54 -2.89 11.20
C TYR A 438 3.81 -1.72 11.88
N LEU A 439 2.92 -1.05 11.14
CA LEU A 439 2.30 0.22 11.53
C LEU A 439 0.77 0.06 11.60
N ALA A 440 0.20 0.37 12.75
CA ALA A 440 -1.25 0.46 12.92
C ALA A 440 -1.68 1.92 12.84
N GLU A 441 -2.71 2.21 12.06
CA GLU A 441 -3.27 3.55 11.97
C GLU A 441 -4.72 3.55 12.47
N ILE A 442 -5.01 4.50 13.36
CA ILE A 442 -6.30 4.65 14.03
C ILE A 442 -6.91 5.97 13.60
N ASN A 443 -8.06 5.91 12.95
CA ASN A 443 -8.78 7.07 12.48
C ASN A 443 -10.09 7.20 13.26
N ALA A 444 -10.14 8.14 14.19
CA ALA A 444 -11.34 8.44 14.96
C ALA A 444 -12.06 9.64 14.34
N GLN A 445 -13.33 9.43 13.97
CA GLN A 445 -14.24 10.52 13.61
C GLN A 445 -14.52 11.43 14.80
#